data_AF-A0AAP0LHZ1-F1
#
_entry.id   AF-A0AAP0LHZ1-F1
#
_cell.length_a   1.000
_cell.length_b   1.000
_cell.length_c   1.000
_cell.angle_alpha   90.00
_cell.angle_beta   90.00
_cell.angle_gamma   90.00
#
_symmetry.space_group_name_H-M   'P 1'
#
loop_
_entity.id
_entity.type
_entity.pdbx_description
1 polymer ?
#
loop_
_entity_poly.entity_id
_entity_poly.type
_entity_poly.pdbx_seq_one_letter_code
_entity_poly.pdbx_strand_id
1 'polypeptide(L)'
;MASIIISIIFHMLFYSELHPAKAKPWIRVGYLYSGEVSAISRMNYDLFTHLICSYADINSTAYQLSLSSPFDGNQIFPKFTDSVKQKNPSITTLLSIGRGRYTNCSIYSSMVRNSSQENLSSTLQ
;
A
#
# COMPACT_ATOMS: atom_id res chain seq x y z
N MET A 1 16.76 33.55 45.35
CA MET A 1 15.84 33.99 44.27
C MET A 1 16.41 33.66 42.89
N ALA A 2 17.54 34.24 42.47
CA ALA A 2 18.13 34.00 41.14
C ALA A 2 18.47 32.51 40.85
N SER A 3 19.06 31.79 41.82
CA SER A 3 19.40 30.37 41.64
C SER A 3 18.20 29.46 41.38
N ILE A 4 17.03 29.78 41.96
CA ILE A 4 15.80 29.01 41.77
C ILE A 4 15.25 29.25 40.36
N ILE A 5 15.27 30.51 39.91
CA ILE A 5 14.84 30.90 38.57
C ILE A 5 15.70 30.21 37.50
N ILE A 6 17.02 30.19 37.70
CA ILE A 6 17.96 29.51 36.78
C ILE A 6 17.67 28.01 36.71
N SER A 7 17.42 27.36 37.84
CA SER A 7 17.07 25.93 37.88
C SER A 7 15.78 25.61 37.13
N ILE A 8 14.77 26.48 37.24
CA ILE A 8 13.48 26.32 36.54
C ILE A 8 13.65 26.48 35.03
N ILE A 9 14.42 27.50 34.60
CA ILE A 9 14.72 27.72 33.18
C ILE A 9 15.48 26.52 32.60
N PHE A 10 16.45 25.99 33.33
CA PHE A 10 17.22 24.82 32.90
C PHE A 10 16.34 23.58 32.73
N HIS A 11 15.40 23.33 33.66
CA HIS A 11 14.44 22.24 33.53
C HIS A 11 13.52 22.43 32.31
N MET A 12 12.99 23.64 32.10
CA MET A 12 12.12 23.94 30.95
C MET A 12 12.84 23.73 29.61
N LEU A 13 14.12 24.13 29.51
CA LEU A 13 14.94 23.89 28.32
C LEU A 13 15.19 22.39 28.11
N PHE A 14 15.50 21.65 29.18
CA PHE A 14 15.72 20.20 29.10
C PHE A 14 14.45 19.44 28.67
N TYR A 15 13.27 19.84 29.17
CA TYR A 15 11.98 19.29 28.74
C TYR A 15 11.61 19.66 27.30
N SER A 16 12.08 20.80 26.80
CA SER A 16 11.80 21.25 25.42
C SER A 16 12.66 20.51 24.38
N GLU A 17 13.85 20.05 24.74
CA GLU A 17 14.70 19.22 23.86
C GLU A 17 14.29 17.74 23.88
N LEU A 18 13.63 17.29 24.95
CA LEU A 18 13.05 15.95 25.07
C LEU A 18 11.66 15.89 24.43
N HIS A 19 11.56 16.17 23.13
CA HIS A 19 10.38 15.75 22.38
C HIS A 19 10.38 14.22 22.29
N PRO A 20 9.38 13.49 22.84
CA PRO A 20 9.27 12.07 22.58
C PRO A 20 9.15 11.88 21.07
N ALA A 21 10.13 11.20 20.48
CA ALA A 21 10.08 10.84 19.07
C ALA A 21 8.74 10.13 18.83
N LYS A 22 7.86 10.71 18.01
CA LYS A 22 6.60 10.05 17.64
C LYS A 22 6.99 8.71 17.02
N ALA A 23 6.71 7.62 17.73
CA ALA A 23 6.91 6.29 17.21
C ALA A 23 6.11 6.19 15.90
N LYS A 24 6.75 5.68 14.84
CA LYS A 24 6.05 5.44 13.57
C LYS A 24 4.88 4.48 13.88
N PRO A 25 3.64 4.79 13.46
CA PRO A 25 2.51 3.92 13.72
C PRO A 25 2.75 2.56 13.06
N TRP A 26 2.29 1.50 13.72
CA TRP A 26 2.45 0.14 13.21
C TRP A 26 1.69 -0.03 11.89
N ILE A 27 2.35 -0.64 10.92
CA ILE A 27 1.74 -0.97 9.64
C ILE A 27 0.99 -2.30 9.80
N ARG A 28 -0.33 -2.28 9.62
CA ARG A 28 -1.21 -3.46 9.69
C ARG A 28 -1.72 -3.73 8.27
N VAL A 29 -1.14 -4.72 7.60
CA VAL A 29 -1.40 -5.00 6.19
C VAL A 29 -2.31 -6.22 6.05
N GLY A 30 -3.38 -6.09 5.27
CA GLY A 30 -4.17 -7.21 4.78
C GLY A 30 -3.91 -7.44 3.30
N TYR A 31 -3.91 -8.71 2.87
CA TYR A 31 -3.73 -9.11 1.48
C TYR A 31 -5.02 -9.76 1.00
N LEU A 32 -5.67 -9.14 0.01
CA LEU A 32 -6.95 -9.60 -0.52
C LEU A 32 -6.75 -10.27 -1.88
N TYR A 33 -7.26 -11.49 -2.00
CA TYR A 33 -7.34 -12.19 -3.27
C TYR A 33 -8.52 -11.69 -4.09
N SER A 34 -8.29 -11.28 -5.35
CA SER A 34 -9.37 -10.81 -6.23
C SER A 34 -10.41 -11.89 -6.53
N GLY A 35 -10.15 -13.17 -6.27
CA GLY A 35 -11.18 -14.21 -6.38
C GLY A 35 -12.18 -14.22 -5.21
N GLU A 36 -11.90 -13.50 -4.11
CA GLU A 36 -12.71 -13.50 -2.89
C GLU A 36 -13.49 -12.18 -2.71
N VAL A 37 -14.25 -11.80 -3.75
CA VAL A 37 -15.11 -10.59 -3.75
C VAL A 37 -16.02 -10.53 -2.52
N SER A 38 -16.52 -11.68 -2.06
CA SER A 38 -17.40 -11.78 -0.89
C SER A 38 -16.73 -11.41 0.44
N ALA A 39 -15.39 -11.45 0.52
CA ALA A 39 -14.67 -11.09 1.74
C ALA A 39 -14.69 -9.57 1.98
N ILE A 40 -14.75 -8.76 0.91
CA ILE A 40 -14.76 -7.28 0.97
C ILE A 40 -15.92 -6.76 1.83
N SER A 41 -17.09 -7.39 1.76
CA SER A 41 -18.27 -6.94 2.52
C SER A 41 -18.26 -7.33 4.00
N ARG A 42 -17.46 -8.33 4.39
CA ARG A 42 -17.48 -8.95 5.73
C ARG A 42 -16.27 -8.60 6.61
N MET A 43 -15.24 -7.99 6.05
CA MET A 43 -14.03 -7.63 6.79
C MET A 43 -14.25 -6.46 7.76
N ASN A 44 -13.59 -6.52 8.91
CA ASN A 44 -13.43 -5.36 9.78
C ASN A 44 -12.22 -4.52 9.31
N TYR A 45 -12.52 -3.37 8.73
CA TYR A 45 -11.53 -2.47 8.12
C TYR A 45 -10.63 -1.78 9.17
N ASP A 46 -11.06 -1.64 10.42
CA ASP A 46 -10.30 -0.95 11.47
C ASP A 46 -9.04 -1.71 11.94
N LEU A 47 -8.94 -2.98 11.53
CA LEU A 47 -7.78 -3.82 11.77
C LEU A 47 -6.59 -3.47 10.87
N PHE A 48 -6.82 -2.72 9.79
CA PHE A 48 -5.82 -2.48 8.76
C PHE A 48 -5.45 -1.00 8.69
N THR A 49 -4.19 -0.74 8.37
CA THR A 49 -3.74 0.56 7.87
C THR A 49 -3.50 0.51 6.37
N HIS A 50 -3.20 -0.67 5.83
CA HIS A 50 -2.97 -0.90 4.41
C HIS A 50 -3.71 -2.16 3.94
N LEU A 51 -4.31 -2.09 2.75
CA LEU A 51 -4.90 -3.25 2.09
C LEU A 51 -4.31 -3.41 0.69
N ILE A 52 -3.83 -4.61 0.39
CA ILE A 52 -3.23 -4.95 -0.90
C ILE A 52 -4.23 -5.79 -1.69
N CYS A 53 -4.64 -5.33 -2.87
CA CYS A 53 -5.42 -6.11 -3.83
C CYS A 53 -4.49 -6.96 -4.68
N SER A 54 -4.79 -8.25 -4.83
CA SER A 54 -3.99 -9.18 -5.60
C SER A 54 -4.77 -9.85 -6.71
N TYR A 55 -4.20 -10.08 -7.89
CA TYR A 55 -2.90 -9.59 -8.40
C TYR A 55 -3.10 -9.12 -9.83
N ALA A 56 -2.33 -8.12 -10.23
CA ALA A 56 -2.15 -7.79 -11.62
C ALA A 56 -1.02 -8.63 -12.22
N ASP A 57 -1.13 -8.94 -13.51
CA ASP A 57 -0.07 -9.58 -14.29
C ASP A 57 0.59 -8.57 -15.23
N ILE A 58 1.64 -8.98 -15.93
CA ILE A 58 2.30 -8.17 -16.95
C ILE A 58 2.08 -8.82 -18.32
N ASN A 59 1.68 -8.04 -19.30
CA ASN A 59 1.58 -8.51 -20.68
C ASN A 59 2.98 -8.84 -21.23
N SER A 60 3.17 -10.04 -21.76
CA SER A 60 4.48 -10.53 -22.22
C SER A 60 5.07 -9.77 -23.42
N THR A 61 4.24 -9.05 -24.17
CA THR A 61 4.62 -8.40 -25.42
C THR A 61 4.79 -6.90 -25.23
N ALA A 62 3.82 -6.25 -24.59
CA ALA A 62 3.83 -4.81 -24.36
C ALA A 62 4.52 -4.41 -23.04
N TYR A 63 4.77 -5.38 -22.15
CA TYR A 63 5.27 -5.16 -20.78
C TYR A 63 4.47 -4.15 -19.95
N GLN A 64 3.19 -4.01 -20.30
CA GLN A 64 2.23 -3.20 -19.56
C GLN A 64 1.49 -4.04 -18.52
N LEU A 65 0.99 -3.36 -17.49
CA LEU A 65 0.22 -3.96 -16.43
C LEU A 65 -1.14 -4.45 -16.96
N SER A 66 -1.47 -5.69 -16.66
CA SER A 66 -2.72 -6.34 -17.01
C SER A 66 -3.56 -6.55 -15.76
N LEU A 67 -4.65 -5.79 -15.67
CA LEU A 67 -5.66 -5.92 -14.61
C LEU A 67 -6.68 -7.04 -14.91
N SER A 68 -6.46 -7.82 -15.96
CA SER A 68 -7.37 -8.87 -16.34
C SER A 68 -7.09 -10.15 -15.55
N SER A 69 -7.86 -10.37 -14.49
CA SER A 69 -7.86 -11.65 -13.78
C SER A 69 -8.94 -12.57 -14.36
N PRO A 70 -8.61 -13.80 -14.78
CA PRO A 70 -9.60 -14.78 -15.23
C PRO A 70 -10.58 -15.20 -14.12
N PHE A 71 -10.32 -14.82 -12.86
CA PHE A 71 -11.12 -15.20 -11.70
C PHE A 71 -12.14 -14.12 -11.26
N ASP A 72 -12.08 -12.91 -11.82
CA ASP A 72 -12.86 -11.76 -11.35
C ASP A 72 -13.65 -11.06 -12.48
N GLY A 73 -13.46 -11.46 -13.73
CA GLY A 73 -14.15 -10.83 -14.86
C GLY A 73 -13.94 -9.31 -14.94
N ASN A 74 -12.79 -8.84 -14.44
CA ASN A 74 -12.35 -7.43 -14.40
C ASN A 74 -13.14 -6.50 -13.47
N GLN A 75 -13.82 -6.99 -12.43
CA GLN A 75 -14.72 -6.15 -11.63
C GLN A 75 -14.12 -5.57 -10.34
N ILE A 76 -13.18 -6.25 -9.68
CA ILE A 76 -12.61 -5.80 -8.41
C ILE A 76 -11.62 -4.66 -8.60
N PHE A 77 -10.65 -4.77 -9.51
CA PHE A 77 -9.60 -3.76 -9.63
C PHE A 77 -10.10 -2.32 -9.75
N PRO A 78 -11.08 -1.99 -10.62
CA PRO A 78 -11.56 -0.61 -10.72
C PRO A 78 -12.35 -0.14 -9.49
N LYS A 79 -12.95 -1.06 -8.71
CA LYS A 79 -13.82 -0.72 -7.57
C LYS A 79 -13.15 -0.87 -6.21
N PHE A 80 -11.97 -1.50 -6.15
CA PHE A 80 -11.33 -1.91 -4.91
C PHE A 80 -11.05 -0.72 -4.00
N THR A 81 -10.36 0.29 -4.54
CA THR A 81 -9.99 1.48 -3.76
C THR A 81 -11.24 2.19 -3.25
N ASP A 82 -12.23 2.43 -4.10
CA ASP A 82 -13.47 3.11 -3.70
C ASP A 82 -14.23 2.32 -2.63
N SER A 83 -14.32 1.00 -2.77
CA SER A 83 -15.01 0.13 -1.81
C SER A 83 -14.32 0.14 -0.44
N VAL A 84 -12.98 0.10 -0.42
CA VAL A 84 -12.20 0.19 0.82
C VAL A 84 -12.37 1.57 1.46
N LYS A 85 -12.24 2.64 0.67
CA LYS A 85 -12.33 4.03 1.16
C LYS A 85 -13.73 4.38 1.66
N GLN A 86 -14.77 3.81 1.07
CA GLN A 86 -16.15 3.95 1.58
C GLN A 86 -16.30 3.35 2.98
N LYS A 87 -15.57 2.27 3.29
CA LYS A 87 -15.62 1.62 4.61
C LYS A 87 -14.70 2.29 5.62
N ASN A 88 -13.49 2.63 5.22
CA ASN A 88 -12.56 3.39 6.06
C ASN A 88 -11.63 4.26 5.18
N PRO A 89 -11.84 5.58 5.15
CA PRO A 89 -11.09 6.48 4.28
C PRO A 89 -9.60 6.60 4.66
N SER A 90 -9.22 6.21 5.88
CA SER A 90 -7.84 6.29 6.36
C SER A 90 -6.93 5.15 5.85
N ILE A 91 -7.50 4.08 5.29
CA ILE A 91 -6.73 2.94 4.81
C ILE A 91 -6.04 3.25 3.49
N THR A 92 -4.75 2.96 3.38
CA THR A 92 -4.01 3.03 2.11
C THR A 92 -4.24 1.76 1.29
N THR A 93 -4.57 1.91 0.01
CA THR A 93 -4.73 0.77 -0.90
C THR A 93 -3.50 0.60 -1.80
N LEU A 94 -3.16 -0.64 -2.08
CA LEU A 94 -2.02 -1.03 -2.92
C LEU A 94 -2.44 -2.13 -3.89
N LEU A 95 -1.78 -2.19 -5.05
CA LEU A 95 -1.95 -3.25 -6.03
C LEU A 95 -0.73 -4.17 -6.01
N SER A 96 -0.93 -5.46 -5.81
CA SER A 96 0.10 -6.49 -5.94
C SER A 96 0.27 -6.88 -7.41
N ILE A 97 1.52 -7.03 -7.85
CA ILE A 97 1.88 -7.45 -9.20
C ILE A 97 2.60 -8.80 -9.10
N GLY A 98 2.12 -9.80 -9.85
CA GLY A 98 2.66 -11.16 -9.85
C GLY A 98 1.95 -12.12 -8.90
N ARG A 99 2.09 -13.41 -9.22
CA ARG A 99 1.36 -14.55 -8.63
C ARG A 99 2.24 -15.39 -7.70
N GLY A 100 3.27 -14.78 -7.11
CA GLY A 100 4.29 -15.49 -6.33
C GLY A 100 4.93 -16.61 -7.17
N ARG A 101 4.79 -17.86 -6.72
CA ARG A 101 5.37 -19.05 -7.40
C ARG A 101 4.81 -19.32 -8.79
N TYR A 102 3.64 -18.78 -9.13
CA TYR A 102 3.03 -18.94 -10.45
C TYR A 102 3.39 -17.80 -11.42
N THR A 103 4.24 -16.86 -11.00
CA THR A 103 4.71 -15.76 -11.86
C THR A 103 5.65 -16.29 -12.92
N ASN A 104 5.42 -15.94 -14.18
CA ASN A 104 6.38 -16.19 -15.25
C ASN A 104 7.57 -15.23 -15.13
N CYS A 105 8.61 -15.65 -14.40
CA CYS A 105 9.78 -14.84 -14.09
C CYS A 105 10.55 -14.38 -15.35
N SER A 106 10.44 -15.11 -16.47
CA SER A 106 11.08 -14.73 -17.73
C SER A 106 10.47 -13.45 -18.33
N ILE A 107 9.16 -13.23 -18.19
CA ILE A 107 8.51 -12.00 -18.64
C ILE A 107 9.01 -10.82 -17.83
N TYR A 108 9.05 -10.94 -16.50
CA TYR A 108 9.49 -9.88 -15.59
C TYR A 108 10.97 -9.56 -15.79
N SER A 109 11.81 -10.59 -15.95
CA SER A 109 13.24 -10.41 -16.26
C SER A 109 13.45 -9.70 -17.60
N SER A 110 12.62 -10.03 -18.60
CA SER A 110 12.68 -9.39 -19.92
C SER A 110 12.20 -7.94 -19.89
N MET A 111 11.19 -7.62 -19.08
CA MET A 111 10.75 -6.23 -18.84
C MET A 111 11.90 -5.40 -18.29
N VAL A 112 12.53 -5.84 -17.20
CA VAL A 112 13.62 -5.09 -16.53
C VAL A 112 14.82 -4.92 -17.47
N ARG A 113 15.09 -5.91 -18.32
CA ARG A 113 16.19 -5.84 -19.31
C ARG A 113 15.91 -4.84 -20.44
N ASN A 114 14.65 -4.58 -20.76
CA ASN A 114 14.22 -3.66 -21.81
C ASN A 114 13.88 -2.28 -21.20
N SER A 115 14.91 -1.52 -20.83
CA SER A 115 14.81 -0.23 -20.12
C SER A 115 14.01 0.87 -20.83
N SER A 116 13.67 0.70 -22.12
CA SER A 116 12.86 1.64 -22.88
C SER A 116 11.36 1.63 -22.51
N GLN A 117 10.91 0.72 -21.64
CA GLN A 117 9.48 0.52 -21.32
C GLN A 117 9.13 0.73 -19.83
N GLU A 118 10.04 1.29 -19.02
CA GLU A 118 9.80 1.63 -17.60
C GLU A 118 8.84 2.81 -17.37
N ASN A 119 7.95 3.13 -18.32
CA ASN A 119 6.99 4.22 -18.18
C ASN A 119 5.71 3.73 -17.49
N LEU A 120 5.80 3.46 -16.18
CA LEU A 120 4.74 2.85 -15.37
C LEU A 120 3.63 3.83 -14.93
N SER A 121 3.59 5.06 -15.46
CA SER A 121 2.79 6.15 -14.87
C SER A 121 1.57 6.62 -15.69
N SER A 122 1.28 6.06 -16.87
CA SER A 122 0.30 6.66 -17.80
C SER A 122 -1.07 5.95 -17.90
N THR A 123 -1.42 5.01 -17.01
CA THR A 123 -2.70 4.26 -17.13
C THR A 123 -3.52 4.24 -15.84
N LEU A 124 -3.56 5.37 -15.12
CA LEU A 124 -4.47 5.59 -13.97
C LEU A 124 -5.26 6.91 -14.09
N GLN A 125 -5.65 7.30 -15.30
CA GLN A 125 -6.68 8.32 -15.52
C GLN A 125 -7.96 7.67 -16.04
#